data_AF-A0A7C3UF16-F1
#
_entry.id   AF-A0A7C3UF16-F1
#
_cell.length_a   1.000
_cell.length_b   1.000
_cell.length_c   1.000
_cell.angle_alpha   90.00
_cell.angle_beta   90.00
_cell.angle_gamma   90.00
#
_symmetry.space_group_name_H-M   'P 1'
#
loop_
_entity.id
_entity.type
_entity.pdbx_description
1 polymer ?
#
loop_
_entity_poly.entity_id
_entity_poly.type
_entity_poly.pdbx_seq_one_letter_code
_entity_poly.pdbx_strand_id
1 'polypeptide(L)' 'MLNTAIPNFVIHEHHTYALKDENIKLCKPNYQPKRGYFEVTDLPGLGIELNEDAAGSPKFTVR' A
#
# COMPACT_ATOMS: atom_id res chain seq x y z
N MET A 1 -0.32 -8.51 -3.18
CA MET A 1 -0.68 -7.67 -4.34
C MET A 1 -1.27 -8.55 -5.44
N LEU A 2 -2.31 -8.12 -6.15
CA LEU A 2 -2.95 -8.92 -7.21
C LEU A 2 -1.95 -9.37 -8.30
N ASN A 3 -1.01 -8.50 -8.65
CA ASN A 3 0.01 -8.73 -9.67
C ASN A 3 0.90 -9.94 -9.36
N THR A 4 1.09 -10.32 -8.10
CA THR A 4 1.89 -11.48 -7.68
C THR A 4 1.27 -12.80 -8.13
N ALA A 5 -0.05 -12.86 -8.24
CA ALA A 5 -0.77 -14.09 -8.59
C ALA A 5 -0.86 -14.32 -10.12
N ILE A 6 -0.51 -13.31 -10.92
CA ILE A 6 -0.67 -13.34 -12.38
C ILE A 6 0.63 -13.85 -13.03
N PRO A 7 0.62 -15.01 -13.71
CA PRO A 7 1.85 -15.66 -14.18
C PRO A 7 2.55 -14.93 -15.34
N ASN A 8 1.86 -14.00 -16.01
CA ASN A 8 2.37 -13.19 -17.11
C ASN A 8 2.57 -11.72 -16.72
N PHE A 9 2.78 -11.44 -15.43
CA PHE A 9 3.12 -10.10 -14.96
C PHE A 9 4.52 -9.66 -15.41
N VAL A 10 4.67 -8.42 -15.88
CA VAL A 10 5.92 -7.92 -16.49
C VAL A 10 6.56 -6.79 -15.67
N ILE A 11 5.82 -5.71 -15.38
CA ILE A 11 6.31 -4.55 -14.63
C ILE A 11 5.24 -3.92 -13.75
N HIS A 12 5.66 -3.27 -12.66
CA HIS A 12 4.80 -2.48 -11.78
C HIS A 12 5.05 -1.00 -11.99
N GLU A 13 3.99 -0.20 -12.12
CA GLU A 13 4.10 1.26 -12.09
C GLU A 13 4.37 1.72 -10.66
N HIS A 14 5.43 2.50 -10.45
CA HIS A 14 5.66 3.19 -9.20
C HIS A 14 5.57 4.70 -9.43
N HIS A 15 4.40 5.26 -9.17
CA HIS A 15 4.16 6.67 -9.38
C HIS A 15 4.92 7.54 -8.35
N THR A 16 5.48 8.67 -8.79
CA THR A 16 6.31 9.54 -7.93
C THR A 16 5.56 10.07 -6.70
N TYR A 17 4.24 10.22 -6.79
CA TYR A 17 3.42 10.63 -5.66
C TYR A 17 3.30 9.55 -4.56
N ALA A 18 3.61 8.29 -4.85
CA ALA A 18 3.65 7.23 -3.84
C ALA A 18 4.74 7.45 -2.78
N LEU A 19 5.69 8.36 -3.05
CA LEU A 19 6.78 8.73 -2.15
C LEU A 19 6.51 10.02 -1.35
N LYS A 20 5.37 10.68 -1.57
CA LYS A 20 5.03 11.90 -0.82
C LYS A 20 4.66 11.55 0.60
N ASP A 21 5.18 12.31 1.57
CA ASP A 21 4.95 12.07 3.00
C ASP A 21 3.46 12.04 3.34
N GLU A 22 2.67 12.88 2.66
CA GLU A 22 1.22 12.93 2.83
C GLU A 22 0.52 11.64 2.41
N ASN A 23 1.08 10.89 1.46
CA ASN A 23 0.54 9.61 1.00
C ASN A 23 1.09 8.45 1.85
N ILE A 24 2.38 8.48 2.17
CA ILE A 24 3.02 7.44 3.00
C ILE A 24 2.34 7.34 4.36
N LYS A 25 2.03 8.49 4.99
CA LYS A 25 1.48 8.52 6.35
C LYS A 25 0.05 7.99 6.48
N LEU A 26 -0.71 7.87 5.38
CA LEU A 26 -2.12 7.45 5.41
C LEU A 26 -2.31 6.00 5.87
N CYS A 27 -1.30 5.17 5.65
CA CYS A 27 -1.29 3.77 6.02
C CYS A 27 -0.16 3.49 7.00
N LYS A 28 -0.34 2.53 7.91
CA LYS A 28 0.72 2.11 8.84
C LYS A 28 1.95 1.53 8.13
N PRO A 29 1.81 0.58 7.17
CA PRO A 29 2.96 0.09 6.42
C PRO A 29 3.32 0.99 5.23
N ASN A 30 4.63 1.15 4.97
CA ASN A 30 5.16 1.83 3.80
C ASN A 30 5.88 0.83 2.88
N TYR A 31 5.12 0.15 2.01
CA TYR A 31 5.69 -0.78 1.03
C TYR A 31 6.27 -0.01 -0.16
N GLN A 32 7.59 -0.03 -0.28
CA GLN A 32 8.34 0.66 -1.35
C GLN A 32 9.29 -0.33 -2.04
N PRO A 33 9.63 -0.10 -3.32
CA PRO A 33 10.52 -0.99 -4.03
C PRO A 33 11.94 -0.88 -3.47
N LYS A 34 12.59 -2.02 -3.29
CA LYS A 34 14.01 -2.09 -2.94
C LYS A 34 14.78 -2.49 -4.20
N ARG A 35 15.69 -1.62 -4.66
CA ARG A 35 16.47 -1.82 -5.90
C ARG A 35 15.59 -2.11 -7.14
N GLY A 36 14.43 -1.47 -7.23
CA GLY A 36 13.50 -1.62 -8.36
C GLY A 36 12.54 -2.81 -8.25
N TYR A 37 12.57 -3.59 -7.16
CA TYR A 37 11.68 -4.73 -6.96
C TYR A 37 10.77 -4.51 -5.74
N PHE A 38 9.49 -4.84 -5.89
CA PHE A 38 8.54 -4.87 -4.78
C PHE A 38 8.55 -6.23 -4.09
N GLU A 39 8.50 -6.21 -2.76
CA GLU A 39 8.29 -7.39 -1.94
C GLU A 39 6.79 -7.59 -1.69
N VAL A 40 6.38 -8.85 -1.60
CA VAL A 40 5.00 -9.22 -1.29
C VAL A 40 4.89 -9.41 0.22
N THR A 41 3.81 -8.90 0.80
CA THR A 41 3.52 -9.10 2.23
C THR A 41 2.88 -10.47 2.45
N ASP A 42 3.33 -11.18 3.50
CA ASP A 42 2.77 -12.46 3.96
C ASP A 42 1.66 -12.25 5.00
N LEU A 43 1.31 -10.99 5.32
CA LEU A 43 0.22 -10.70 6.26
C LEU A 43 -1.14 -11.08 5.65
N PRO A 44 -2.10 -11.54 6.47
CA PRO A 44 -3.45 -11.82 6.02
C PRO A 44 -4.13 -10.63 5.35
N GLY A 45 -4.98 -10.91 4.35
CA GLY A 45 -5.72 -9.89 3.62
C GLY A 45 -4.82 -9.04 2.71
N LEU A 46 -5.03 -7.71 2.72
CA LEU A 46 -4.20 -6.79 1.94
C LEU A 46 -2.86 -6.45 2.62
N GLY A 47 -2.69 -6.80 3.91
CA GLY A 47 -1.52 -6.42 4.70
C GLY A 47 -1.36 -4.90 4.86
N ILE A 48 -2.45 -4.14 4.77
CA ILE A 48 -2.52 -2.68 4.90
C ILE A 48 -3.55 -2.33 5.98
N GLU A 49 -3.25 -1.30 6.77
CA GLU A 49 -4.17 -0.70 7.73
C GLU A 49 -4.01 0.83 7.68
N LEU A 50 -5.12 1.57 7.83
CA LEU A 50 -5.09 3.02 7.88
C LEU A 50 -4.39 3.50 9.16
N ASN A 51 -3.65 4.60 9.04
CA ASN A 51 -3.15 5.35 10.17
C ASN A 51 -4.25 6.34 10.63
N GLU A 52 -4.80 6.09 11.81
CA GLU A 52 -5.92 6.86 12.35
C GLU A 52 -5.56 8.32 12.62
N ASP A 53 -4.31 8.57 13.04
CA ASP A 53 -3.82 9.92 13.33
C ASP A 53 -3.66 10.75 12.05
N ALA A 54 -3.38 10.08 10.92
CA ALA A 54 -3.22 10.74 9.63
C ALA A 54 -4.54 10.91 8.86
N ALA A 55 -5.49 9.99 9.03
CA ALA A 55 -6.75 10.00 8.28
C ALA A 55 -7.66 11.15 8.71
N GLY A 56 -7.62 11.58 9.98
CA GLY A 56 -8.29 12.79 10.51
C GLY A 56 -9.81 12.88 10.27
N SER A 57 -10.42 11.84 9.71
CA SER A 57 -11.80 11.82 9.23
C SER A 57 -12.65 10.89 10.11
N PRO A 58 -13.93 11.21 10.33
CA PRO A 58 -14.79 10.38 11.15
C PRO A 58 -14.94 9.00 10.54
N LYS A 59 -14.80 7.95 11.36
CA LYS A 59 -15.13 6.59 10.95
C LYS A 59 -16.65 6.47 10.87
N PHE A 60 -17.18 6.29 9.67
CA PHE A 60 -18.59 5.98 9.46
C PHE A 60 -18.75 4.48 9.29
N THR A 61 -19.61 3.87 10.12
CA THR A 61 -20.00 2.47 9.94
C THR A 61 -21.31 2.44 9.16
N VAL A 62 -21.26 1.92 7.94
CA VAL A 62 -22.48 1.65 7.16
C VAL A 62 -22.97 0.27 7.61
N ARG A 63 -24.18 0.23 8.19
CA ARG A 63 -24.90 -1.00 8.54
C ARG A 63 -25.86 -1.38 7.43
#